data_AF-A0A3N5STK7-F1
#
_entry.id   AF-A0A3N5STK7-F1
#
_cell.length_a   1.000
_cell.length_b   1.000
_cell.length_c   1.000
_cell.angle_alpha   90.00
_cell.angle_beta   90.00
_cell.angle_gamma   90.00
#
_symmetry.space_group_name_H-M   'P 1'
#
loop_
_entity.id
_entity.type
_entity.pdbx_description
1 polymer ?
#
loop_
_entity_poly.entity_id
_entity_poly.type
_entity_poly.pdbx_seq_one_letter_code
_entity_poly.pdbx_strand_id
1 'polypeptide(L)'
;MIKHSRHCLSLWRMNSGVGWMDDQDRITDGVDENKNPPVDQPEGEGVPIPSRIRLAVDGVRERLQADADRDVVKEYEERYHGRGRLETPTASQEQEPIEGKPVFVPHYKPKRIVNPASVSENERKWAAIAHASTLLTAVLGLATGGAAVLITMFVPLLIYFSFRKRSEFVAFHALQAFTLQLVGTIGWIALLVVGTIAWVALLIVSALLILVAIGVILLPLVILAYPAFIVLSLVLPLGMVIYSVIAAVETHAGHNYRIPYISRWVESQMYSSVLTIL
;
A
#
# COMPACT_ATOMS: atom_id res chain seq x y z
N MET A 1 -29.00 4.76 49.25
CA MET A 1 -28.33 3.46 49.53
C MET A 1 -28.21 2.76 48.18
N ILE A 2 -27.08 2.49 47.53
CA ILE A 2 -25.66 2.27 47.86
C ILE A 2 -24.87 2.75 46.62
N LYS A 3 -24.09 3.83 46.70
CA LYS A 3 -22.63 3.93 46.86
C LYS A 3 -21.78 3.36 45.70
N HIS A 4 -21.10 4.31 45.04
CA HIS A 4 -19.94 4.23 44.14
C HIS A 4 -19.03 3.01 44.27
N SER A 5 -18.50 2.56 43.12
CA SER A 5 -17.07 2.21 43.03
C SER A 5 -16.52 2.49 41.63
N ARG A 6 -15.66 3.51 41.53
CA ARG A 6 -14.71 3.71 40.43
C ARG A 6 -13.38 3.17 40.93
N HIS A 7 -12.81 2.16 40.26
CA HIS A 7 -11.44 1.73 40.54
C HIS A 7 -10.51 2.17 39.42
N CYS A 8 -9.65 3.10 39.83
CA CYS A 8 -8.43 3.53 39.18
C CYS A 8 -7.34 2.51 39.51
N LEU A 9 -6.62 1.98 38.52
CA LEU A 9 -5.33 1.31 38.71
C LEU A 9 -4.42 1.71 37.54
N SER A 10 -3.78 2.87 37.72
CA SER A 10 -2.48 3.16 37.15
C SER A 10 -1.46 2.32 37.90
N LEU A 11 -0.64 1.50 37.23
CA LEU A 11 0.60 0.94 37.77
C LEU A 11 1.29 0.11 36.68
N TRP A 12 2.14 0.75 35.87
CA TRP A 12 3.29 0.11 35.22
C TRP A 12 4.34 1.20 34.93
N ARG A 13 5.16 1.48 35.96
CA ARG A 13 6.43 2.21 35.87
C ARG A 13 7.46 1.39 36.67
N MET A 14 8.29 0.65 35.95
CA MET A 14 9.55 0.04 36.41
C MET A 14 10.57 0.41 35.33
N ASN A 15 11.51 1.33 35.56
CA ASN A 15 12.71 1.24 36.40
C ASN A 15 13.76 0.27 35.83
N SER A 16 14.64 0.79 34.97
CA SER A 16 15.95 0.22 34.70
C SER A 16 16.98 1.34 34.91
N GLY A 17 17.59 1.36 36.09
CA GLY A 17 18.77 2.16 36.36
C GLY A 17 20.00 1.53 35.71
N VAL A 18 20.80 2.35 35.05
CA VAL A 18 22.20 2.06 34.76
C VAL A 18 22.98 3.31 35.14
N GLY A 19 23.96 3.10 36.02
CA GLY A 19 24.69 4.12 36.75
C GLY A 19 25.66 4.93 35.88
N TRP A 20 25.85 6.14 36.37
CA TRP A 20 26.82 7.13 35.94
C TRP A 20 28.24 6.66 36.26
N MET A 21 29.16 6.92 35.33
CA MET A 21 30.59 6.93 35.60
C MET A 21 31.12 8.28 35.11
N ASP A 22 31.52 9.10 36.07
CA ASP A 22 32.26 10.34 35.91
C ASP A 22 33.69 10.02 35.49
N ASP A 23 34.19 10.64 34.42
CA ASP A 23 35.60 10.97 34.32
C ASP A 23 35.84 12.16 33.37
N GLN A 24 36.35 13.22 33.98
CA GLN A 24 37.22 14.27 33.45
C GLN A 24 36.64 15.50 32.77
N ASP A 25 36.39 16.47 33.64
CA ASP A 25 36.89 17.85 33.57
C ASP A 25 38.32 17.97 32.96
N ARG A 26 38.37 18.47 31.72
CA ARG A 26 39.43 19.31 31.12
C ARG A 26 38.97 19.57 29.69
N ILE A 27 38.43 20.73 29.34
CA ILE A 27 39.15 22.00 29.23
C ILE A 27 38.09 23.11 29.30
N THR A 28 38.41 24.12 30.09
CA THR A 28 37.68 25.36 30.24
C THR A 28 37.72 26.19 28.95
N ASP A 29 36.64 26.89 28.67
CA ASP A 29 36.59 28.36 28.59
C ASP A 29 35.54 28.81 27.57
N GLY A 30 34.66 29.69 28.06
CA GLY A 30 33.33 29.90 27.52
C GLY A 30 33.26 30.63 26.19
N VAL A 31 32.11 30.46 25.55
CA VAL A 31 31.50 31.47 24.69
C VAL A 31 29.98 31.35 24.85
N ASP A 32 29.40 32.25 25.64
CA ASP A 32 28.05 32.74 25.37
C ASP A 32 28.04 33.34 23.95
N GLU A 33 27.15 32.88 23.08
CA GLU A 33 26.37 33.80 22.24
C GLU A 33 25.37 33.06 21.34
N ASN A 34 24.10 33.34 21.61
CA ASN A 34 23.10 33.63 20.59
C ASN A 34 23.71 34.54 19.50
N LYS A 35 24.28 33.94 18.46
CA LYS A 35 24.66 34.62 17.23
C LYS A 35 24.03 33.86 16.08
N ASN A 36 23.04 34.49 15.45
CA ASN A 36 22.79 34.30 14.03
C ASN A 36 24.14 34.20 13.30
N PRO A 37 24.29 33.32 12.29
CA PRO A 37 25.50 33.34 11.48
C PRO A 37 25.73 34.78 11.01
N PRO A 38 26.96 35.32 11.13
CA PRO A 38 27.28 36.58 10.50
C PRO A 38 26.87 36.43 9.04
N VAL A 39 25.99 37.32 8.58
CA VAL A 39 25.99 37.67 7.18
C VAL A 39 27.36 38.30 6.98
N ASP A 40 28.34 37.49 6.59
CA ASP A 40 29.58 37.98 6.03
C ASP A 40 29.19 38.74 4.76
N GLN A 41 28.82 40.01 4.94
CA GLN A 41 29.01 40.98 3.90
C GLN A 41 30.52 41.04 3.72
N PRO A 42 31.06 40.70 2.54
CA PRO A 42 32.42 41.08 2.25
C PRO A 42 32.44 42.62 2.26
N GLU A 43 32.86 43.20 3.39
CA GLU A 43 33.45 44.55 3.44
C GLU A 43 34.83 44.50 2.77
N GLY A 44 34.84 44.07 1.51
CA GLY A 44 35.77 44.59 0.53
C GLY A 44 35.00 45.68 -0.20
N GLU A 45 35.67 46.76 -0.60
CA GLU A 45 35.15 47.72 -1.56
C GLU A 45 34.70 46.98 -2.82
N GLY A 46 33.45 46.51 -2.80
CA GLY A 46 32.83 45.80 -3.89
C GLY A 46 32.65 46.82 -4.97
N VAL A 47 33.54 46.79 -5.97
CA VAL A 47 33.41 47.55 -7.21
C VAL A 47 31.93 47.58 -7.56
N PRO A 48 31.28 48.77 -7.64
CA PRO A 48 29.85 48.85 -7.81
C PRO A 48 29.51 48.03 -9.04
N ILE A 49 28.78 46.92 -8.81
CA ILE A 49 28.40 45.98 -9.86
C ILE A 49 27.80 46.84 -10.97
N PRO A 50 28.46 46.94 -12.15
CA PRO A 50 28.05 47.86 -13.19
C PRO A 50 26.56 47.67 -13.46
N SER A 51 25.80 48.75 -13.63
CA SER A 51 24.34 48.69 -13.83
C SER A 51 23.92 47.69 -14.90
N ARG A 52 24.74 47.52 -15.94
CA ARG A 52 24.60 46.49 -16.99
C ARG A 52 24.56 45.04 -16.45
N ILE A 53 25.34 44.71 -15.42
CA ILE A 53 25.39 43.37 -14.83
C ILE A 53 24.17 43.14 -13.93
N ARG A 54 23.73 44.16 -13.17
CA ARG A 54 22.49 44.08 -12.38
C ARG A 54 21.28 43.82 -13.28
N LEU A 55 21.13 44.60 -14.35
CA LEU A 55 20.06 44.42 -15.34
C LEU A 55 20.14 43.05 -16.03
N ALA A 56 21.35 42.54 -16.30
CA ALA A 56 21.52 41.21 -16.87
C ALA A 56 21.12 40.10 -15.90
N VAL A 57 21.48 40.21 -14.61
CA VAL A 57 21.13 39.23 -13.58
C VAL A 57 19.63 39.26 -13.28
N ASP A 58 19.03 40.44 -13.21
CA ASP A 58 17.59 40.60 -13.02
C ASP A 58 16.81 40.02 -14.20
N GLY A 59 17.28 40.26 -15.44
CA GLY A 59 16.68 39.66 -16.64
C GLY A 59 16.84 38.14 -16.72
N VAL A 60 17.95 37.57 -16.21
CA VAL A 60 18.11 36.11 -16.09
C VAL A 60 17.20 35.55 -15.01
N ARG A 61 17.08 36.22 -13.87
CA ARG A 61 16.19 35.83 -12.76
C ARG A 61 14.73 35.83 -13.19
N GLU A 62 14.30 36.86 -13.91
CA GLU A 62 12.94 36.97 -14.44
C GLU A 62 12.64 35.86 -15.45
N ARG A 63 13.61 35.53 -16.33
CA ARG A 63 13.47 34.38 -17.25
C ARG A 63 13.38 33.05 -16.52
N LEU A 64 14.21 32.83 -15.50
CA LEU A 64 14.18 31.61 -14.69
C LEU A 64 12.88 31.49 -13.89
N GLN A 65 12.34 32.60 -13.38
CA GLN A 65 11.04 32.61 -12.72
C GLN A 65 9.90 32.35 -13.71
N ALA A 66 9.95 32.95 -14.90
CA ALA A 66 8.97 32.70 -15.95
C ALA A 66 9.03 31.25 -16.48
N ASP A 67 10.23 30.67 -16.56
CA ASP A 67 10.43 29.27 -16.93
C ASP A 67 9.92 28.33 -15.83
N ALA A 68 10.22 28.62 -14.56
CA ALA A 68 9.72 27.85 -13.42
C ALA A 68 8.20 27.92 -13.30
N ASP A 69 7.59 29.10 -13.49
CA ASP A 69 6.14 29.27 -13.49
C ASP A 69 5.51 28.52 -14.67
N ARG A 70 6.12 28.56 -15.86
CA ARG A 70 5.65 27.76 -17.01
C ARG A 70 5.74 26.27 -16.77
N ASP A 71 6.82 25.79 -16.18
CA ASP A 71 7.00 24.36 -15.88
C ASP A 71 6.03 23.90 -14.79
N VAL A 72 5.78 24.73 -13.76
CA VAL A 72 4.77 24.47 -12.73
C VAL A 72 3.36 24.49 -13.31
N VAL A 73 3.04 25.47 -14.15
CA VAL A 73 1.75 25.54 -14.84
C VAL A 73 1.58 24.36 -15.78
N LYS A 74 2.62 23.96 -16.51
CA LYS A 74 2.59 22.80 -17.41
C LYS A 74 2.48 21.49 -16.65
N GLU A 75 3.15 21.33 -15.52
CA GLU A 75 2.95 20.21 -14.60
C GLU A 75 1.51 20.19 -14.06
N TYR A 76 0.94 21.37 -13.77
CA TYR A 76 -0.46 21.52 -13.35
C TYR A 76 -1.43 21.17 -14.48
N GLU A 77 -1.22 21.68 -15.70
CA GLU A 77 -2.05 21.41 -16.87
C GLU A 77 -1.95 19.95 -17.32
N GLU A 78 -0.77 19.34 -17.29
CA GLU A 78 -0.59 17.90 -17.53
C GLU A 78 -1.29 17.07 -16.46
N ARG A 79 -1.25 17.51 -15.19
CA ARG A 79 -1.90 16.86 -14.05
C ARG A 79 -3.43 16.97 -14.07
N TYR A 80 -4.00 18.04 -14.62
CA TYR A 80 -5.46 18.30 -14.57
C TYR A 80 -6.18 18.16 -15.92
N HIS A 81 -5.51 18.38 -17.05
CA HIS A 81 -6.14 18.33 -18.38
C HIS A 81 -5.71 17.15 -19.25
N GLY A 82 -4.66 16.40 -18.86
CA GLY A 82 -4.24 15.20 -19.57
C GLY A 82 -3.68 15.48 -20.97
N ARG A 83 -2.70 14.68 -21.38
CA ARG A 83 -1.93 14.81 -22.63
C ARG A 83 -2.74 14.44 -23.89
N GLY A 84 -3.93 15.01 -24.08
CA GLY A 84 -4.85 14.62 -25.16
C GLY A 84 -5.54 15.77 -25.89
N ARG A 85 -5.23 17.04 -25.61
CA ARG A 85 -5.93 18.17 -26.25
C ARG A 85 -5.07 19.39 -26.57
N LEU A 86 -3.79 19.22 -26.88
CA LEU A 86 -2.97 20.33 -27.41
C LEU A 86 -2.06 19.85 -28.54
N GLU A 87 -2.63 19.11 -29.49
CA GLU A 87 -2.26 19.34 -30.88
C GLU A 87 -3.36 20.24 -31.43
N THR A 88 -3.02 21.49 -31.72
CA THR A 88 -3.92 22.42 -32.42
C THR A 88 -3.90 22.02 -33.89
N PRO A 89 -4.98 21.46 -34.48
CA PRO A 89 -5.06 21.38 -35.93
C PRO A 89 -5.51 22.76 -36.40
N THR A 90 -4.58 23.51 -36.97
CA THR A 90 -4.91 24.67 -37.78
C THR A 90 -5.89 24.26 -38.87
N ALA A 91 -7.04 24.94 -38.87
CA ALA A 91 -7.93 25.21 -40.00
C ALA A 91 -8.51 24.05 -40.83
N SER A 92 -9.84 24.13 -40.97
CA SER A 92 -10.69 23.64 -42.06
C SER A 92 -10.80 22.13 -42.26
N GLN A 93 -11.75 21.49 -41.59
CA GLN A 93 -12.79 20.67 -42.26
C GLN A 93 -14.10 20.72 -41.46
N GLU A 94 -15.17 21.03 -42.20
CA GLU A 94 -16.56 21.08 -41.81
C GLU A 94 -17.00 19.76 -41.15
N GLN A 95 -17.44 19.81 -39.90
CA GLN A 95 -18.16 18.70 -39.25
C GLN A 95 -19.58 19.15 -38.96
N GLU A 96 -20.52 18.51 -39.65
CA GLU A 96 -21.95 18.68 -39.44
C GLU A 96 -22.35 18.43 -37.98
N PRO A 97 -23.38 19.14 -37.48
CA PRO A 97 -23.81 19.03 -36.10
C PRO A 97 -24.50 17.68 -35.86
N ILE A 98 -23.78 16.71 -35.29
CA ILE A 98 -24.40 15.47 -34.80
C ILE A 98 -25.23 15.80 -33.56
N GLU A 99 -26.52 15.85 -33.80
CA GLU A 99 -27.63 15.90 -32.88
C GLU A 99 -27.48 14.91 -31.69
N GLY A 100 -27.46 15.48 -30.48
CA GLY A 100 -28.34 14.99 -29.41
C GLY A 100 -28.04 13.64 -28.74
N LYS A 101 -26.80 13.18 -28.64
CA LYS A 101 -26.46 12.12 -27.66
C LYS A 101 -25.53 12.69 -26.58
N PRO A 102 -25.95 12.73 -25.30
CA PRO A 102 -25.02 13.03 -24.24
C PRO A 102 -23.93 11.96 -24.28
N VAL A 103 -22.72 12.36 -24.66
CA VAL A 103 -21.54 11.53 -24.48
C VAL A 103 -21.47 11.24 -22.99
N PHE A 104 -21.81 10.01 -22.61
CA PHE A 104 -21.57 9.50 -21.27
C PHE A 104 -20.06 9.50 -21.09
N VAL A 105 -19.52 10.60 -20.59
CA VAL A 105 -18.17 10.63 -20.05
C VAL A 105 -18.31 9.96 -18.70
N PRO A 106 -17.88 8.69 -18.51
CA PRO A 106 -17.82 8.15 -17.17
C PRO A 106 -16.99 9.13 -16.35
N HIS A 107 -17.60 9.69 -15.30
CA HIS A 107 -16.89 10.44 -14.28
C HIS A 107 -15.96 9.44 -13.57
N TYR A 108 -14.83 9.13 -14.20
CA TYR A 108 -13.72 8.47 -13.54
C TYR A 108 -13.19 9.51 -12.56
N LYS A 109 -13.68 9.47 -11.30
CA LYS A 109 -13.07 10.26 -10.23
C LYS A 109 -11.61 9.81 -10.17
N PRO A 110 -10.64 10.68 -10.53
CA PRO A 110 -9.25 10.28 -10.53
C PRO A 110 -8.91 9.85 -9.11
N LYS A 111 -8.40 8.62 -9.04
CA LYS A 111 -7.80 7.95 -7.89
C LYS A 111 -7.05 8.98 -7.03
N ARG A 112 -7.61 9.38 -5.88
CA ARG A 112 -6.87 10.23 -4.92
C ARG A 112 -5.60 9.48 -4.55
N ILE A 113 -4.47 9.94 -5.09
CA ILE A 113 -3.16 9.61 -4.57
C ILE A 113 -3.16 10.21 -3.17
N VAL A 114 -3.48 9.37 -2.16
CA VAL A 114 -3.42 9.79 -0.76
C VAL A 114 -1.97 10.16 -0.50
N ASN A 115 -1.73 11.45 -0.25
CA ASN A 115 -0.40 11.95 0.05
C ASN A 115 0.03 11.31 1.39
N PRO A 116 1.18 10.63 1.49
CA PRO A 116 1.63 10.00 2.73
C PRO A 116 1.69 11.00 3.90
N ALA A 117 1.98 12.28 3.61
CA ALA A 117 1.96 13.35 4.61
C ALA A 117 0.55 13.70 5.14
N SER A 118 -0.50 13.31 4.43
CA SER A 118 -1.90 13.54 4.81
C SER A 118 -2.52 12.40 5.63
N VAL A 119 -1.83 11.25 5.76
CA VAL A 119 -2.34 10.09 6.52
C VAL A 119 -1.88 10.19 7.96
N SER A 120 -2.83 10.17 8.90
CA SER A 120 -2.52 10.21 10.32
C SER A 120 -1.80 8.93 10.78
N GLU A 121 -0.98 9.04 11.83
CA GLU A 121 -0.28 7.88 12.39
C GLU A 121 -1.22 6.75 12.82
N ASN A 122 -2.38 7.12 13.36
CA ASN A 122 -3.41 6.16 13.73
C ASN A 122 -3.93 5.38 12.51
N GLU A 123 -4.21 6.06 11.39
CA GLU A 123 -4.65 5.39 10.16
C GLU A 123 -3.59 4.44 9.59
N ARG A 124 -2.31 4.83 9.62
CA ARG A 124 -1.20 3.96 9.21
C ARG A 124 -1.15 2.69 10.05
N LYS A 125 -1.28 2.82 11.39
CA LYS A 125 -1.31 1.67 12.31
C LYS A 125 -2.49 0.74 12.03
N TRP A 126 -3.70 1.27 11.87
CA TRP A 126 -4.88 0.44 11.60
C TRP A 126 -4.82 -0.25 10.23
N ALA A 127 -4.29 0.42 9.20
CA ALA A 127 -4.06 -0.21 7.90
C ALA A 127 -3.03 -1.35 7.99
N ALA A 128 -1.91 -1.12 8.70
CA ALA A 128 -0.90 -2.14 8.91
C ALA A 128 -1.44 -3.33 9.71
N ILE A 129 -2.24 -3.10 10.75
CA ILE A 129 -2.91 -4.14 11.54
C ILE A 129 -3.85 -4.98 10.67
N ALA A 130 -4.56 -4.34 9.72
CA ALA A 130 -5.43 -5.07 8.81
C ALA A 130 -4.65 -6.07 7.95
N HIS A 131 -3.48 -5.71 7.42
CA HIS A 131 -2.63 -6.66 6.71
C HIS A 131 -1.98 -7.70 7.65
N ALA A 132 -1.51 -7.27 8.83
CA ALA A 132 -0.92 -8.14 9.84
C ALA A 132 -1.89 -9.21 10.36
N SER A 133 -3.21 -8.98 10.26
CA SER A 133 -4.22 -10.01 10.56
C SER A 133 -4.07 -11.27 9.71
N THR A 134 -3.43 -11.18 8.52
CA THR A 134 -3.07 -12.34 7.70
C THR A 134 -2.08 -13.25 8.41
N LEU A 135 -1.11 -12.68 9.11
CA LEU A 135 -0.15 -13.42 9.90
C LEU A 135 -0.82 -14.10 11.10
N LEU A 136 -1.74 -13.39 11.77
CA LEU A 136 -2.57 -13.96 12.82
C LEU A 136 -3.38 -15.16 12.31
N THR A 137 -4.03 -15.04 11.15
CA THR A 137 -4.75 -16.13 10.49
C THR A 137 -3.85 -17.30 10.16
N ALA A 138 -2.63 -17.07 9.67
CA ALA A 138 -1.68 -18.14 9.37
C ALA A 138 -1.26 -18.89 10.63
N VAL A 139 -0.85 -18.17 11.69
CA VAL A 139 -0.40 -18.77 12.96
C VAL A 139 -1.52 -19.57 13.62
N LEU A 140 -2.71 -18.97 13.76
CA LEU A 140 -3.85 -19.64 14.37
C LEU A 140 -4.38 -20.76 13.49
N GLY A 141 -4.34 -20.60 12.17
CA GLY A 141 -4.67 -21.64 11.20
C GLY A 141 -3.78 -22.86 11.37
N LEU A 142 -2.46 -22.69 11.40
CA LEU A 142 -1.52 -23.78 11.67
C LEU A 142 -1.77 -24.44 13.03
N ALA A 143 -1.90 -23.65 14.10
CA ALA A 143 -2.08 -24.17 15.46
C ALA A 143 -3.36 -25.00 15.64
N THR A 144 -4.38 -24.75 14.81
CA THR A 144 -5.71 -25.39 14.93
C THR A 144 -6.01 -26.37 13.79
N GLY A 145 -5.04 -26.67 12.92
CA GLY A 145 -5.29 -27.51 11.73
C GLY A 145 -6.26 -26.88 10.73
N GLY A 146 -6.36 -25.56 10.70
CA GLY A 146 -7.19 -24.78 9.77
C GLY A 146 -8.51 -24.27 10.36
N ALA A 147 -8.96 -24.76 11.51
CA ALA A 147 -10.27 -24.39 12.07
C ALA A 147 -10.38 -22.88 12.37
N ALA A 148 -9.33 -22.26 12.91
CA ALA A 148 -9.32 -20.84 13.23
C ALA A 148 -9.32 -19.92 11.99
N VAL A 149 -8.98 -20.44 10.80
CA VAL A 149 -9.00 -19.64 9.55
C VAL A 149 -10.40 -19.12 9.28
N LEU A 150 -11.43 -19.93 9.55
CA LEU A 150 -12.83 -19.56 9.31
C LEU A 150 -13.27 -18.32 10.08
N ILE A 151 -12.72 -18.11 11.27
CA ILE A 151 -13.07 -16.95 12.11
C ILE A 151 -12.11 -15.79 11.84
N THR A 152 -10.81 -16.07 11.81
CA THR A 152 -9.77 -15.04 11.73
C THR A 152 -9.71 -14.36 10.36
N MET A 153 -10.14 -15.03 9.29
CA MET A 153 -10.24 -14.44 7.94
C MET A 153 -11.18 -13.22 7.89
N PHE A 154 -12.11 -13.08 8.83
CA PHE A 154 -13.02 -11.94 8.88
C PHE A 154 -12.47 -10.73 9.65
N VAL A 155 -11.32 -10.83 10.31
CA VAL A 155 -10.71 -9.73 11.07
C VAL A 155 -10.54 -8.45 10.22
N PRO A 156 -9.93 -8.47 9.02
CA PRO A 156 -9.81 -7.26 8.22
C PRO A 156 -11.16 -6.73 7.73
N LEU A 157 -12.16 -7.60 7.55
CA LEU A 157 -13.52 -7.17 7.20
C LEU A 157 -14.19 -6.40 8.36
N LEU A 158 -13.96 -6.81 9.61
CA LEU A 158 -14.41 -6.08 10.80
C LEU A 158 -13.74 -4.70 10.91
N ILE A 159 -12.44 -4.62 10.60
CA ILE A 159 -11.70 -3.35 10.54
C ILE A 159 -12.30 -2.46 9.44
N TYR A 160 -12.56 -3.01 8.26
CA TYR A 160 -13.21 -2.28 7.16
C TYR A 160 -14.54 -1.65 7.61
N PHE A 161 -15.46 -2.41 8.20
CA PHE A 161 -16.74 -1.86 8.63
C PHE A 161 -16.61 -0.81 9.75
N SER A 162 -15.61 -0.93 10.61
CA SER A 162 -15.34 0.04 11.68
C SER A 162 -14.81 1.37 11.14
N PHE A 163 -14.02 1.33 10.07
CA PHE A 163 -13.34 2.50 9.51
C PHE A 163 -13.92 3.04 8.20
N ARG A 164 -14.87 2.35 7.54
CA ARG A 164 -15.45 2.76 6.24
C ARG A 164 -16.04 4.16 6.19
N LYS A 165 -16.49 4.70 7.34
CA LYS A 165 -17.03 6.08 7.44
C LYS A 165 -16.05 7.08 8.03
N ARG A 166 -14.89 6.62 8.53
CA ARG A 166 -13.92 7.42 9.29
C ARG A 166 -12.65 7.69 8.49
N SER A 167 -12.18 6.71 7.73
CA SER A 167 -10.95 6.79 6.94
C SER A 167 -11.05 5.95 5.68
N GLU A 168 -11.00 6.60 4.52
CA GLU A 168 -10.93 5.92 3.22
C GLU A 168 -9.64 5.11 3.08
N PHE A 169 -8.53 5.59 3.67
CA PHE A 169 -7.24 4.92 3.62
C PHE A 169 -7.27 3.57 4.35
N VAL A 170 -7.74 3.56 5.61
CA VAL A 170 -7.85 2.31 6.39
C VAL A 170 -8.85 1.37 5.75
N ALA A 171 -9.99 1.88 5.28
CA ALA A 171 -11.02 1.07 4.64
C ALA A 171 -10.50 0.37 3.38
N PHE A 172 -9.75 1.07 2.53
CA PHE A 172 -9.16 0.50 1.33
C PHE A 172 -8.19 -0.64 1.65
N HIS A 173 -7.25 -0.44 2.57
CA HIS A 173 -6.26 -1.45 2.96
C HIS A 173 -6.89 -2.64 3.68
N ALA A 174 -7.89 -2.40 4.53
CA ALA A 174 -8.63 -3.46 5.18
C ALA A 174 -9.41 -4.33 4.18
N LEU A 175 -10.07 -3.71 3.19
CA LEU A 175 -10.77 -4.46 2.15
C LEU A 175 -9.78 -5.21 1.24
N GLN A 176 -8.62 -4.62 0.91
CA GLN A 176 -7.56 -5.30 0.16
C GLN A 176 -7.00 -6.51 0.92
N ALA A 177 -6.74 -6.38 2.22
CA ALA A 177 -6.29 -7.49 3.07
C ALA A 177 -7.33 -8.61 3.13
N PHE A 178 -8.62 -8.27 3.30
CA PHE A 178 -9.71 -9.23 3.28
C PHE A 178 -9.82 -9.95 1.94
N THR A 179 -9.78 -9.23 0.81
CA THR A 179 -9.84 -9.84 -0.52
C THR A 179 -8.66 -10.78 -0.76
N LEU A 180 -7.46 -10.37 -0.36
CA LEU A 180 -6.28 -11.21 -0.40
C LEU A 180 -6.56 -12.51 0.37
N GLN A 181 -6.87 -12.44 1.66
CA GLN A 181 -7.17 -13.62 2.48
C GLN A 181 -8.27 -14.51 1.89
N LEU A 182 -9.38 -13.92 1.41
CA LEU A 182 -10.51 -14.65 0.87
C LEU A 182 -10.14 -15.40 -0.42
N VAL A 183 -9.57 -14.70 -1.40
CA VAL A 183 -9.18 -15.30 -2.69
C VAL A 183 -8.08 -16.34 -2.48
N GLY A 184 -7.08 -16.04 -1.64
CA GLY A 184 -6.02 -16.99 -1.34
C GLY A 184 -6.52 -18.24 -0.62
N THR A 185 -7.43 -18.10 0.35
CA THR A 185 -8.02 -19.24 1.07
C THR A 185 -8.88 -20.09 0.15
N ILE A 186 -9.76 -19.48 -0.66
CA ILE A 186 -10.59 -20.21 -1.63
C ILE A 186 -9.70 -20.90 -2.67
N GLY A 187 -8.72 -20.19 -3.24
CA GLY A 187 -7.80 -20.74 -4.22
C GLY A 187 -6.97 -21.89 -3.66
N TRP A 188 -6.53 -21.80 -2.42
CA TRP A 188 -5.81 -22.86 -1.73
C TRP A 188 -6.68 -24.09 -1.44
N ILE A 189 -7.91 -23.90 -0.95
CA ILE A 189 -8.87 -25.00 -0.75
C ILE A 189 -9.20 -25.67 -2.09
N ALA A 190 -9.44 -24.89 -3.14
CA ALA A 190 -9.70 -25.41 -4.48
C ALA A 190 -8.52 -26.22 -5.01
N LEU A 191 -7.29 -25.73 -4.85
CA LEU A 191 -6.07 -26.46 -5.19
C LEU A 191 -5.98 -27.79 -4.43
N LEU A 192 -6.24 -27.80 -3.13
CA LEU A 192 -6.21 -29.01 -2.31
C LEU A 192 -7.26 -30.02 -2.75
N VAL A 193 -8.51 -29.59 -2.92
CA VAL A 193 -9.63 -30.48 -3.27
C VAL A 193 -9.45 -31.03 -4.68
N VAL A 194 -9.28 -30.17 -5.68
CA VAL A 194 -9.15 -30.58 -7.08
C VAL A 194 -7.86 -31.37 -7.29
N GLY A 195 -6.75 -30.91 -6.72
CA GLY A 195 -5.46 -31.58 -6.82
C GLY A 195 -5.47 -32.96 -6.17
N THR A 196 -6.08 -33.11 -5.00
CA THR A 196 -6.22 -34.42 -4.33
C THR A 196 -7.11 -35.36 -5.15
N ILE A 197 -8.26 -34.90 -5.64
CA ILE A 197 -9.15 -35.72 -6.48
C ILE A 197 -8.43 -36.17 -7.75
N ALA A 198 -7.76 -35.25 -8.46
CA ALA A 198 -7.01 -35.55 -9.67
C ALA A 198 -5.88 -36.55 -9.40
N TRP A 199 -5.13 -36.37 -8.31
CA TRP A 199 -4.04 -37.26 -7.94
C TRP A 199 -4.53 -38.66 -7.58
N VAL A 200 -5.61 -38.78 -6.80
CA VAL A 200 -6.25 -40.07 -6.48
C VAL A 200 -6.75 -40.77 -7.74
N ALA A 201 -7.39 -40.02 -8.66
CA ALA A 201 -7.82 -40.57 -9.94
C ALA A 201 -6.61 -41.09 -10.77
N LEU A 202 -5.52 -40.32 -10.85
CA LEU A 202 -4.29 -40.75 -11.51
C LEU A 202 -3.70 -42.01 -10.86
N LEU A 203 -3.73 -42.12 -9.53
CA LEU A 203 -3.27 -43.32 -8.83
C LEU A 203 -4.12 -44.54 -9.19
N ILE A 204 -5.45 -44.42 -9.18
CA ILE A 204 -6.35 -45.52 -9.54
C ILE A 204 -6.11 -45.96 -10.99
N VAL A 205 -6.04 -45.01 -11.93
CA VAL A 205 -5.75 -45.30 -13.34
C VAL A 205 -4.40 -45.98 -13.50
N SER A 206 -3.37 -45.47 -12.81
CA SER A 206 -2.03 -46.06 -12.85
C SER A 206 -2.01 -47.49 -12.32
N ALA A 207 -2.72 -47.74 -11.21
CA ALA A 207 -2.85 -49.07 -10.61
C ALA A 207 -3.56 -50.06 -11.54
N LEU A 208 -4.64 -49.65 -12.20
CA LEU A 208 -5.35 -50.48 -13.18
C LEU A 208 -4.47 -50.80 -14.40
N LEU A 209 -3.68 -49.83 -14.87
CA LEU A 209 -2.75 -50.00 -16.00
C LEU A 209 -1.57 -50.94 -15.70
N ILE A 210 -1.34 -51.30 -14.43
CA ILE A 210 -0.30 -52.30 -14.08
C ILE A 210 -0.59 -53.63 -14.77
N LEU A 211 -1.88 -53.97 -14.96
CA LEU A 211 -2.31 -55.18 -15.66
C LEU A 211 -1.81 -55.25 -17.11
N VAL A 212 -1.53 -54.10 -17.74
CA VAL A 212 -1.05 -53.99 -19.14
C VAL A 212 0.44 -53.60 -19.17
N ALA A 213 1.17 -53.80 -18.07
CA ALA A 213 2.58 -53.41 -17.85
C ALA A 213 2.89 -51.89 -17.93
N ILE A 214 2.08 -51.09 -18.63
CA ILE A 214 2.21 -49.62 -18.72
C ILE A 214 2.18 -48.97 -17.33
N GLY A 215 1.34 -49.50 -16.42
CA GLY A 215 1.22 -48.97 -15.06
C GLY A 215 2.48 -49.11 -14.21
N VAL A 216 3.39 -50.03 -14.53
CA VAL A 216 4.67 -50.19 -13.82
C VAL A 216 5.55 -48.94 -13.97
N ILE A 217 5.50 -48.29 -15.13
CA ILE A 217 6.24 -47.05 -15.41
C ILE A 217 5.45 -45.83 -14.91
N LEU A 218 4.12 -45.84 -15.07
CA LEU A 218 3.28 -44.69 -14.72
C LEU A 218 3.14 -44.49 -13.20
N LEU A 219 2.99 -45.57 -12.43
CA LEU A 219 2.82 -45.52 -10.97
C LEU A 219 3.95 -44.75 -10.25
N PRO A 220 5.25 -45.03 -10.46
CA PRO A 220 6.31 -44.27 -9.78
C PRO A 220 6.31 -42.80 -10.20
N LEU A 221 5.94 -42.47 -11.44
CA LEU A 221 5.80 -41.07 -11.88
C LEU A 221 4.71 -40.33 -11.10
N VAL A 222 3.54 -40.97 -10.90
CA VAL A 222 2.43 -40.37 -10.13
C VAL A 222 2.79 -40.21 -8.65
N ILE A 223 3.52 -41.17 -8.09
CA ILE A 223 4.04 -41.08 -6.71
C ILE A 223 5.05 -39.93 -6.58
N LEU A 224 5.96 -39.78 -7.54
CA LEU A 224 6.95 -38.69 -7.58
C LEU A 224 6.32 -37.31 -7.83
N ALA A 225 5.16 -37.25 -8.48
CA ALA A 225 4.43 -36.00 -8.66
C ALA A 225 3.82 -35.46 -7.35
N TYR A 226 3.57 -36.33 -6.36
CA TYR A 226 2.93 -35.93 -5.11
C TYR A 226 3.75 -34.93 -4.26
N PRO A 227 5.06 -35.13 -4.04
CA PRO A 227 5.91 -34.11 -3.41
C PRO A 227 5.82 -32.73 -4.09
N ALA A 228 5.77 -32.67 -5.42
CA ALA A 228 5.63 -31.41 -6.14
C ALA A 228 4.28 -30.73 -5.85
N PHE A 229 3.20 -31.50 -5.79
CA PHE A 229 1.89 -31.02 -5.36
C PHE A 229 1.93 -30.45 -3.93
N ILE A 230 2.55 -31.16 -2.98
CA ILE A 230 2.72 -30.67 -1.60
C ILE A 230 3.50 -29.36 -1.54
N VAL A 231 4.62 -29.27 -2.25
CA VAL A 231 5.42 -28.03 -2.31
C VAL A 231 4.59 -26.88 -2.87
N LEU A 232 3.87 -27.10 -3.98
CA LEU A 232 2.99 -26.09 -4.56
C LEU A 232 1.91 -25.63 -3.58
N SER A 233 1.28 -26.55 -2.85
CA SER A 233 0.28 -26.25 -1.84
C SER A 233 0.85 -25.46 -0.65
N LEU A 234 2.14 -25.60 -0.32
CA LEU A 234 2.79 -24.83 0.76
C LEU A 234 3.26 -23.44 0.30
N VAL A 235 3.70 -23.32 -0.95
CA VAL A 235 4.18 -22.06 -1.52
C VAL A 235 3.06 -21.00 -1.56
N LEU A 236 1.83 -21.40 -1.87
CA LEU A 236 0.69 -20.48 -1.97
C LEU A 236 0.42 -19.72 -0.65
N PRO A 237 0.12 -20.37 0.50
CA PRO A 237 -0.13 -19.66 1.76
C PRO A 237 1.12 -18.93 2.27
N LEU A 238 2.33 -19.42 1.96
CA LEU A 238 3.56 -18.70 2.29
C LEU A 238 3.67 -17.38 1.51
N GLY A 239 3.38 -17.41 0.20
CA GLY A 239 3.31 -16.21 -0.64
C GLY A 239 2.31 -15.19 -0.10
N MET A 240 1.13 -15.65 0.33
CA MET A 240 0.10 -14.81 0.95
C MET A 240 0.64 -14.08 2.19
N VAL A 241 1.34 -14.80 3.07
CA VAL A 241 1.96 -14.21 4.26
C VAL A 241 3.02 -13.18 3.86
N ILE A 242 3.91 -13.50 2.93
CA ILE A 242 4.96 -12.58 2.47
C ILE A 242 4.35 -11.28 1.92
N TYR A 243 3.36 -11.38 1.01
CA TYR A 243 2.68 -10.21 0.46
C TYR A 243 1.98 -9.39 1.54
N SER A 244 1.37 -10.05 2.53
CA SER A 244 0.71 -9.36 3.65
C SER A 244 1.70 -8.61 4.55
N VAL A 245 2.88 -9.16 4.79
CA VAL A 245 3.93 -8.51 5.60
C VAL A 245 4.50 -7.30 4.85
N ILE A 246 4.79 -7.43 3.55
CA ILE A 246 5.24 -6.31 2.72
C ILE A 246 4.19 -5.19 2.75
N ALA A 247 2.92 -5.52 2.56
CA ALA A 247 1.83 -4.55 2.61
C ALA A 247 1.71 -3.88 3.99
N ALA A 248 1.87 -4.62 5.08
CA ALA A 248 1.83 -4.09 6.44
C ALA A 248 2.96 -3.08 6.70
N VAL A 249 4.18 -3.39 6.27
CA VAL A 249 5.35 -2.49 6.42
C VAL A 249 5.16 -1.22 5.59
N GLU A 250 4.74 -1.38 4.34
CA GLU A 250 4.57 -0.26 3.41
C GLU A 250 3.44 0.69 3.84
N THR A 251 2.33 0.13 4.32
CA THR A 251 1.22 0.94 4.87
C THR A 251 1.56 1.61 6.20
N HIS A 252 2.41 0.98 7.02
CA HIS A 252 2.94 1.61 8.24
C HIS A 252 3.81 2.83 7.92
N ALA A 253 4.58 2.78 6.81
CA ALA A 253 5.36 3.91 6.31
C ALA A 253 4.48 5.04 5.72
N GLY A 254 3.17 4.81 5.55
CA GLY A 254 2.21 5.74 4.97
C GLY A 254 2.08 5.64 3.45
N HIS A 255 2.80 4.70 2.83
CA HIS A 255 2.68 4.43 1.41
C HIS A 255 1.36 3.73 1.09
N ASN A 256 0.83 4.06 -0.08
CA ASN A 256 -0.44 3.54 -0.53
C ASN A 256 -0.18 2.26 -1.35
N TYR A 257 0.12 1.16 -0.66
CA TYR A 257 0.40 -0.13 -1.29
C TYR A 257 -0.80 -0.61 -2.12
N ARG A 258 -0.54 -0.99 -3.37
CA ARG A 258 -1.59 -1.42 -4.31
C ARG A 258 -1.19 -2.69 -5.02
N ILE A 259 -1.85 -3.79 -4.69
CA ILE A 259 -1.75 -5.03 -5.45
C ILE A 259 -2.52 -4.84 -6.78
N PRO A 260 -1.89 -4.88 -7.96
CA PRO A 260 -2.49 -4.36 -9.21
C PRO A 260 -3.85 -4.94 -9.60
N TYR A 261 -4.05 -6.25 -9.37
CA TYR A 261 -5.33 -6.91 -9.68
C TYR A 261 -6.37 -6.71 -8.58
N ILE A 262 -6.00 -6.88 -7.31
CA ILE A 262 -6.92 -6.74 -6.18
C ILE A 262 -7.40 -5.30 -6.02
N SER A 263 -6.51 -4.32 -6.20
CA SER A 263 -6.81 -2.89 -6.02
C SER A 263 -7.90 -2.41 -6.97
N ARG A 264 -7.90 -2.87 -8.23
CA ARG A 264 -8.91 -2.48 -9.23
C ARG A 264 -10.29 -3.02 -8.86
N TRP A 265 -10.36 -4.26 -8.36
CA TRP A 265 -11.60 -4.85 -7.90
C TRP A 265 -12.13 -4.14 -6.64
N VAL A 266 -11.25 -3.91 -5.65
CA VAL A 266 -11.59 -3.20 -4.41
C VAL A 266 -12.09 -1.78 -4.69
N GLU A 267 -11.39 -1.04 -5.56
CA GLU A 267 -11.80 0.28 -6.03
C GLU A 267 -13.22 0.21 -6.64
N SER A 268 -13.48 -0.75 -7.52
CA SER A 268 -14.81 -0.94 -8.11
C SER A 268 -15.91 -1.12 -7.06
N GLN A 269 -15.66 -1.89 -5.99
CA GLN A 269 -16.67 -2.15 -4.95
C GLN A 269 -16.94 -0.93 -4.08
N MET A 270 -15.91 -0.15 -3.74
CA MET A 270 -16.08 1.08 -2.97
C MET A 270 -16.85 2.15 -3.76
N TYR A 271 -16.63 2.25 -5.07
CA TYR A 271 -17.30 3.28 -5.90
C TYR A 271 -18.69 2.86 -6.39
N SER A 272 -18.93 1.57 -6.67
CA SER A 272 -20.26 1.08 -7.07
C SER A 272 -21.28 1.18 -5.94
N SER A 273 -20.89 0.82 -4.72
CA SER A 273 -21.78 0.83 -3.55
C SER A 273 -22.24 2.23 -3.16
N VAL A 274 -21.45 3.27 -3.44
CA VAL A 274 -21.79 4.67 -3.19
C VAL A 274 -22.82 5.19 -4.20
N LEU A 275 -22.90 4.59 -5.39
CA LEU A 275 -23.83 4.96 -6.46
C LEU A 275 -25.19 4.24 -6.39
N THR A 276 -25.31 3.14 -5.63
CA THR A 276 -26.58 2.39 -5.51
C THR A 276 -27.43 2.78 -4.29
N ILE A 277 -26.93 3.67 -3.42
CA ILE A 277 -27.62 4.10 -2.18
C ILE A 277 -28.12 5.57 -2.28
N LEU A 278 -27.99 6.20 -3.45
CA LEU A 278 -28.58 7.50 -3.80
C LEU A 278 -29.61 7.32 -4.90
#